data_AF-A0A6V7X624-F1
#
_entry.id   AF-A0A6V7X624-F1
#
_cell.length_a   1.000
_cell.length_b   1.000
_cell.length_c   1.000
_cell.angle_alpha   90.00
_cell.angle_beta   90.00
_cell.angle_gamma   90.00
#
_symmetry.space_group_name_H-M   'P 1'
#
loop_
_entity.id
_entity.type
_entity.pdbx_description
1 polymer ?
#
loop_
_entity_poly.entity_id
_entity_poly.type
_entity_poly.pdbx_seq_one_letter_code
_entity_poly.pdbx_strand_id
1 'polypeptide(L)'
;MVDWLGIIAIIFFYILILIVGIWAGRKTDETKNVIEGGQTEEVMLAGRNIGTLVGIFTMTATWVGGAYINGTAEALYNGGILGCQAPVGYALSLVMGGIFFAHPMREQGYVTMLDPFQIKYGQRVGGLMFIPALLGEVFWSAAILSALGATLSVILGMDMAASVILSAFIAVFYTFTGGLYAVAYTDVVQLFCIFIGLWVCIPAALLQKKTSDLSANPTGWIGQIGG
;
A
#
# COMPACT_ATOMS: atom_id res chain seq x y z
N MET A 1 19.09 -9.55 20.52
CA MET A 1 20.20 -9.97 19.65
C MET A 1 19.84 -9.50 18.26
N VAL A 2 20.73 -8.77 17.59
CA VAL A 2 20.45 -8.20 16.27
C VAL A 2 20.50 -9.31 15.24
N ASP A 3 19.40 -9.53 14.51
CA ASP A 3 19.34 -10.53 13.44
C ASP A 3 20.03 -9.99 12.19
N TRP A 4 21.35 -10.14 12.14
CA TRP A 4 22.20 -9.71 11.01
C TRP A 4 21.68 -10.20 9.65
N LEU A 5 21.10 -11.39 9.61
CA LEU A 5 20.53 -11.98 8.39
C LEU A 5 19.26 -11.24 7.94
N GLY A 6 18.42 -10.81 8.89
CA GLY A 6 17.24 -9.97 8.61
C GLY A 6 17.63 -8.57 8.13
N ILE A 7 18.67 -7.97 8.73
CA ILE A 7 19.20 -6.66 8.30
C ILE A 7 19.70 -6.72 6.86
N ILE A 8 20.49 -7.74 6.51
CA ILE A 8 21.02 -7.90 5.15
C ILE A 8 19.87 -8.06 4.14
N ALA A 9 18.84 -8.85 4.47
CA ALA A 9 17.68 -9.02 3.63
C ALA A 9 16.89 -7.72 3.42
N ILE A 10 16.71 -6.91 4.48
CA ILE A 10 16.03 -5.61 4.42
C ILE A 10 16.82 -4.61 3.58
N ILE A 11 18.13 -4.50 3.80
CA ILE A 11 18.99 -3.59 3.04
C ILE A 11 18.97 -3.99 1.56
N PHE A 12 19.08 -5.27 1.26
CA PHE A 12 18.97 -5.79 -0.11
C PHE A 12 17.62 -5.43 -0.73
N PHE A 13 16.52 -5.62 0.00
CA PHE A 13 15.17 -5.29 -0.46
C PHE A 13 14.99 -3.78 -0.72
N TYR A 14 15.45 -2.92 0.19
CA TYR A 14 15.42 -1.47 -0.01
C TYR A 14 16.25 -1.04 -1.21
N ILE A 15 17.45 -1.60 -1.39
CA ILE A 15 18.29 -1.32 -2.56
C ILE A 15 17.58 -1.76 -3.85
N LEU A 16 16.94 -2.94 -3.85
CA LEU A 16 16.21 -3.44 -5.00
C LEU A 16 15.05 -2.49 -5.37
N ILE A 17 14.24 -2.07 -4.39
CA ILE A 17 13.16 -1.09 -4.62
C ILE A 17 13.71 0.23 -5.15
N LEU A 18 14.81 0.72 -4.56
CA LEU A 18 15.43 1.99 -4.96
C LEU A 18 15.96 1.91 -6.40
N ILE A 19 16.59 0.79 -6.79
CA ILE A 19 17.04 0.54 -8.16
C ILE A 19 15.85 0.49 -9.13
N VAL A 20 14.79 -0.25 -8.79
CA VAL A 20 13.58 -0.35 -9.62
C VAL A 20 12.91 1.02 -9.76
N GLY A 21 12.81 1.78 -8.67
CA GLY A 21 12.24 3.12 -8.65
C GLY A 21 13.04 4.11 -9.50
N ILE A 22 14.37 4.13 -9.37
CA ILE A 22 15.25 4.96 -10.22
C ILE A 22 15.18 4.50 -11.67
N TRP A 23 15.17 3.20 -11.95
CA TRP A 23 15.09 2.69 -13.32
C TRP A 23 13.76 3.05 -13.98
N ALA A 24 12.64 2.90 -13.27
CA ALA A 24 11.32 3.31 -13.74
C ALA A 24 11.22 4.84 -13.93
N GLY A 25 11.79 5.62 -13.00
CA GLY A 25 11.88 7.08 -13.11
C GLY A 25 12.70 7.53 -14.33
N ARG A 26 13.87 6.92 -14.55
CA ARG A 26 14.75 7.24 -15.70
C ARG A 26 14.18 6.78 -17.04
N LYS A 27 13.46 5.65 -17.09
CA LYS A 27 12.75 5.21 -18.30
C LYS A 27 11.62 6.17 -18.67
N THR A 28 11.02 6.80 -17.66
CA THR A 28 10.06 7.89 -17.86
C THR A 28 10.79 9.12 -18.41
N ASP A 29 11.94 9.52 -17.86
CA ASP A 29 12.81 10.59 -18.41
C ASP A 29 13.23 10.38 -19.87
N GLU A 30 13.56 9.14 -20.29
CA GLU A 30 13.86 8.86 -21.70
C GLU A 30 12.64 9.04 -22.61
N THR A 31 11.43 8.81 -22.09
CA THR A 31 10.16 9.08 -22.79
C THR A 31 9.80 10.58 -22.77
N LYS A 32 10.31 11.36 -21.79
CA LYS A 32 10.08 12.82 -21.67
C LYS A 32 10.64 13.63 -22.84
N ASN A 33 11.60 13.11 -23.60
CA ASN A 33 12.14 13.80 -24.78
C ASN A 33 11.14 13.93 -25.95
N VAL A 34 9.94 13.36 -25.84
CA VAL A 34 8.93 13.36 -26.93
C VAL A 34 7.70 14.24 -26.63
N ILE A 35 7.45 14.65 -25.37
CA ILE A 35 6.21 15.34 -25.00
C ILE A 35 6.53 16.62 -24.18
N GLU A 36 6.89 17.69 -24.90
CA GLU A 36 6.96 19.05 -24.34
C GLU A 36 5.54 19.54 -24.00
N GLY A 37 5.11 19.43 -22.74
CA GLY A 37 3.92 20.16 -22.29
C GLY A 37 3.26 19.78 -20.96
N GLY A 38 3.60 18.65 -20.33
CA GLY A 38 2.73 18.07 -19.28
C GLY A 38 3.41 17.62 -17.99
N GLN A 39 4.44 18.31 -17.49
CA GLN A 39 5.19 17.84 -16.30
C GLN A 39 4.30 17.54 -15.07
N THR A 40 3.27 18.35 -14.82
CA THR A 40 2.33 18.13 -13.72
C THR A 40 1.37 16.98 -13.99
N GLU A 41 0.91 16.80 -15.24
CA GLU A 41 0.01 15.72 -15.63
C GLU A 41 0.73 14.36 -15.66
N GLU A 42 2.00 14.32 -16.03
CA GLU A 42 2.82 13.11 -15.94
C GLU A 42 3.13 12.72 -14.50
N VAL A 43 3.43 13.69 -13.63
CA VAL A 43 3.69 13.42 -12.21
C VAL A 43 2.40 13.03 -11.47
N MET A 44 1.26 13.64 -11.79
CA MET A 44 0.00 13.40 -11.08
C MET A 44 -0.88 12.31 -11.69
N LEU A 45 -0.83 12.09 -13.01
CA LEU A 45 -1.67 11.12 -13.72
C LEU A 45 -0.88 10.02 -14.41
N ALA A 46 0.46 10.00 -14.30
CA ALA A 46 1.33 9.06 -15.01
C ALA A 46 0.94 8.99 -16.50
N GLY A 47 0.80 10.17 -17.12
CA GLY A 47 0.48 10.33 -18.54
C GLY A 47 -0.84 9.66 -18.98
N ARG A 48 -1.73 9.28 -18.05
CA ARG A 48 -2.99 8.55 -18.29
C ARG A 48 -2.81 7.23 -19.05
N ASN A 49 -1.57 6.73 -19.11
CA ASN A 49 -1.14 5.56 -19.89
C ASN A 49 -0.56 4.45 -18.98
N ILE A 50 -0.88 4.48 -17.68
CA ILE A 50 -0.73 3.30 -16.83
C ILE A 50 -1.67 2.23 -17.40
N GLY A 51 -1.11 1.16 -17.95
CA GLY A 51 -1.89 0.03 -18.43
C GLY A 51 -2.80 -0.50 -17.32
N THR A 52 -4.04 -0.87 -17.66
CA THR A 52 -5.09 -1.27 -16.70
C THR A 52 -4.61 -2.30 -15.68
N LEU A 53 -3.75 -3.22 -16.10
CA LEU A 53 -3.16 -4.23 -15.23
C LEU A 53 -2.28 -3.62 -14.13
N VAL A 54 -1.37 -2.71 -14.49
CA VAL A 54 -0.50 -2.00 -13.53
C VAL A 54 -1.36 -1.16 -12.58
N GLY A 55 -2.40 -0.48 -13.10
CA GLY A 55 -3.33 0.29 -12.28
C GLY A 55 -4.06 -0.58 -11.24
N ILE A 56 -4.52 -1.77 -11.61
CA ILE A 56 -5.13 -2.72 -10.66
C ILE A 56 -4.13 -3.15 -9.58
N PHE A 57 -2.90 -3.47 -9.97
CA PHE A 57 -1.86 -3.88 -9.03
C PHE A 57 -1.46 -2.76 -8.07
N THR A 58 -1.25 -1.54 -8.56
CA THR A 58 -0.93 -0.35 -7.75
C THR A 58 -2.07 -0.01 -6.79
N MET A 59 -3.32 -0.03 -7.27
CA MET A 59 -4.49 0.17 -6.40
C MET A 59 -4.54 -0.91 -5.32
N THR A 60 -4.32 -2.18 -5.66
CA THR A 60 -4.30 -3.26 -4.68
C THR A 60 -3.15 -3.10 -3.68
N ALA A 61 -1.95 -2.75 -4.14
CA ALA A 61 -0.77 -2.54 -3.31
C ALA A 61 -0.96 -1.40 -2.30
N THR A 62 -1.68 -0.35 -2.67
CA THR A 62 -2.00 0.77 -1.77
C THR A 62 -2.81 0.32 -0.55
N TRP A 63 -3.68 -0.69 -0.72
CA TRP A 63 -4.49 -1.25 0.37
C TRP A 63 -3.79 -2.38 1.12
N VAL A 64 -3.02 -3.21 0.42
CA VAL A 64 -2.30 -4.37 1.00
C VAL A 64 -0.96 -3.91 1.57
N GLY A 65 -1.01 -3.16 2.67
CA GLY A 65 0.17 -2.67 3.40
C GLY A 65 0.53 -3.47 4.65
N GLY A 66 1.67 -3.15 5.26
CA GLY A 66 2.13 -3.81 6.51
C GLY A 66 1.16 -3.64 7.69
N ALA A 67 0.53 -2.47 7.82
CA ALA A 67 -0.52 -2.23 8.82
C ALA A 67 -1.74 -3.14 8.61
N TYR A 68 -2.14 -3.32 7.35
CA TYR A 68 -3.27 -4.17 6.98
C TYR A 68 -2.99 -5.66 7.24
N ILE A 69 -1.79 -6.13 6.90
CA ILE A 69 -1.37 -7.52 7.14
C ILE A 69 -1.30 -7.81 8.65
N ASN A 70 -0.63 -6.95 9.42
CA ASN A 70 -0.53 -7.11 10.88
C ASN A 70 -1.91 -7.01 11.55
N GLY A 71 -2.73 -6.03 11.16
CA GLY A 71 -4.08 -5.87 11.72
C GLY A 71 -5.01 -7.03 11.37
N THR A 72 -4.94 -7.57 10.16
CA THR A 72 -5.72 -8.76 9.77
C THR A 72 -5.24 -10.00 10.51
N ALA A 73 -3.93 -10.16 10.70
CA ALA A 73 -3.37 -11.27 11.48
C ALA A 73 -3.82 -11.22 12.95
N GLU A 74 -3.84 -10.02 13.56
CA GLU A 74 -4.34 -9.82 14.92
C GLU A 74 -5.86 -10.07 15.01
N ALA A 75 -6.64 -9.57 14.05
CA ALA A 75 -8.09 -9.80 14.00
C ALA A 75 -8.44 -11.28 13.81
N LEU A 76 -7.67 -12.02 13.01
CA LEU A 76 -7.83 -13.47 12.85
C LEU A 76 -7.48 -14.22 14.14
N TYR A 77 -6.43 -13.79 14.84
CA TYR A 77 -6.02 -14.39 16.11
C TYR A 77 -7.08 -14.20 17.21
N ASN A 78 -7.68 -13.01 17.31
CA ASN A 78 -8.66 -12.68 18.33
C ASN A 78 -10.11 -13.10 17.99
N GLY A 79 -10.48 -13.04 16.70
CA GLY A 79 -11.87 -13.16 16.24
C GLY A 79 -12.14 -14.28 15.23
N GLY A 80 -11.15 -15.11 14.91
CA GLY A 80 -11.29 -16.19 13.93
C GLY A 80 -11.54 -15.69 12.49
N ILE A 81 -12.00 -16.58 11.61
CA ILE A 81 -12.18 -16.26 10.17
C ILE A 81 -13.17 -15.13 9.95
N LEU A 82 -14.16 -14.96 10.83
CA LEU A 82 -15.14 -13.87 10.77
C LEU A 82 -14.47 -12.49 10.85
N GLY A 83 -13.32 -12.37 11.52
CA GLY A 83 -12.49 -11.17 11.53
C GLY A 83 -11.86 -10.82 10.18
N CYS A 84 -11.75 -11.79 9.26
CA CYS A 84 -11.19 -11.64 7.91
C CYS A 84 -12.24 -11.26 6.86
N GLN A 85 -13.30 -10.54 7.22
CA GLN A 85 -14.26 -10.00 6.24
C GLN A 85 -13.74 -8.77 5.48
N ALA A 86 -12.79 -8.04 6.06
CA ALA A 86 -12.26 -6.80 5.50
C ALA A 86 -11.71 -6.93 4.07
N PRO A 87 -10.92 -7.98 3.70
CA PRO A 87 -10.41 -8.14 2.34
C PRO A 87 -11.52 -8.25 1.29
N VAL A 88 -12.60 -8.98 1.60
CA VAL A 88 -13.72 -9.17 0.67
C VAL A 88 -14.46 -7.84 0.49
N GLY A 89 -14.68 -7.09 1.57
CA GLY A 89 -15.29 -5.76 1.52
C GLY A 89 -14.50 -4.77 0.68
N TYR A 90 -13.17 -4.71 0.86
CA TYR A 90 -12.30 -3.83 0.07
C TYR A 90 -12.20 -4.25 -1.40
N ALA A 91 -12.12 -5.55 -1.69
CA ALA A 91 -12.11 -6.03 -3.07
C ALA A 91 -13.41 -5.64 -3.80
N LEU A 92 -14.56 -5.82 -3.15
CA LEU A 92 -15.85 -5.46 -3.73
C LEU A 92 -15.99 -3.95 -3.91
N SER A 93 -15.56 -3.15 -2.94
CA SER A 93 -15.65 -1.68 -3.03
C SER A 93 -14.75 -1.13 -4.14
N LEU A 94 -13.56 -1.70 -4.35
CA LEU A 94 -12.66 -1.33 -5.45
C LEU A 94 -13.24 -1.71 -6.82
N VAL A 95 -13.81 -2.91 -6.95
CA VAL A 95 -14.44 -3.34 -8.22
C VAL A 95 -15.65 -2.47 -8.55
N MET A 96 -16.53 -2.23 -7.58
CA MET A 96 -17.68 -1.36 -7.79
C MET A 96 -17.25 0.08 -8.06
N GLY A 97 -16.29 0.61 -7.30
CA GLY A 97 -15.72 1.94 -7.50
C GLY A 97 -15.14 2.12 -8.90
N GLY A 98 -14.38 1.12 -9.37
CA GLY A 98 -13.81 1.09 -10.71
C GLY A 98 -14.87 1.10 -11.81
N ILE A 99 -15.89 0.25 -11.72
CA ILE A 99 -16.93 0.13 -12.76
C ILE A 99 -17.81 1.39 -12.81
N PHE A 100 -18.25 1.91 -11.65
CA PHE A 100 -19.20 3.02 -11.60
C PHE A 100 -18.57 4.40 -11.74
N PHE A 101 -17.37 4.62 -11.18
CA PHE A 101 -16.78 5.96 -11.09
C PHE A 101 -15.59 6.17 -12.04
N ALA A 102 -14.84 5.12 -12.43
CA ALA A 102 -13.65 5.32 -13.25
C ALA A 102 -13.99 5.83 -14.67
N HIS A 103 -15.06 5.32 -15.29
CA HIS A 103 -15.46 5.75 -16.63
C HIS A 103 -15.94 7.21 -16.68
N PRO A 104 -16.90 7.65 -15.84
CA PRO A 104 -17.31 9.06 -15.80
C PRO A 104 -16.17 10.01 -15.43
N MET A 105 -15.27 9.61 -14.51
CA MET A 105 -14.14 10.43 -14.12
C MET A 105 -13.11 10.60 -15.26
N ARG A 106 -12.87 9.53 -16.04
CA ARG A 106 -11.92 9.57 -17.16
C ARG A 106 -12.45 10.38 -18.34
N GLU A 107 -13.73 10.26 -18.68
CA GLU A 107 -14.37 11.02 -19.77
C GLU A 107 -14.39 12.53 -19.51
N GLN A 108 -14.63 12.93 -18.26
CA GLN A 108 -14.69 14.35 -17.86
C GLN A 108 -13.30 14.98 -17.65
N GLY A 109 -12.23 14.19 -17.70
CA GLY A 109 -10.86 14.68 -17.51
C GLY A 109 -10.56 15.17 -16.09
N TYR A 110 -11.26 14.64 -15.09
CA TYR A 110 -10.99 14.99 -13.69
C TYR A 110 -9.62 14.49 -13.25
N VAL A 111 -8.90 15.35 -12.53
CA VAL A 111 -7.58 15.08 -11.95
C VAL A 111 -7.73 14.60 -10.50
N THR A 112 -8.76 15.07 -9.79
CA THR A 112 -9.03 14.69 -8.40
C THR A 112 -10.45 14.15 -8.20
N MET A 113 -10.63 13.32 -7.16
CA MET A 113 -11.96 12.84 -6.76
C MET A 113 -12.88 13.97 -6.28
N LEU A 114 -12.31 15.14 -5.95
CA LEU A 114 -13.04 16.32 -5.49
C LEU A 114 -13.49 17.23 -6.64
N ASP A 115 -12.95 17.06 -7.85
CA ASP A 115 -13.28 17.92 -9.00
C ASP A 115 -14.78 17.94 -9.36
N PRO A 116 -15.52 16.81 -9.39
CA PRO A 116 -16.96 16.83 -9.66
C PRO A 116 -17.72 17.64 -8.60
N PHE A 117 -17.28 17.57 -7.34
CA PHE A 117 -17.88 18.29 -6.23
C PHE A 117 -17.55 19.77 -6.27
N GLN A 118 -16.35 20.13 -6.70
CA GLN A 118 -15.93 21.51 -6.88
C GLN A 118 -16.70 22.19 -8.02
N ILE A 119 -17.01 21.48 -9.10
CA ILE A 119 -17.81 21.99 -10.23
C ILE A 119 -19.29 22.13 -9.82
N LYS A 120 -19.84 21.17 -9.09
CA LYS A 120 -21.26 21.15 -8.71
C LYS A 120 -21.61 22.11 -7.56
N TYR A 121 -20.73 22.24 -6.57
CA TYR A 121 -20.99 23.01 -5.33
C TYR A 121 -20.13 24.27 -5.19
N GLY A 122 -19.24 24.53 -6.16
CA GLY A 122 -18.34 25.69 -6.17
C GLY A 122 -17.06 25.50 -5.35
N GLN A 123 -16.07 26.36 -5.62
CA GLN A 123 -14.72 26.29 -5.02
C GLN A 123 -14.70 26.30 -3.48
N ARG A 124 -15.65 27.00 -2.83
CA ARG A 124 -15.72 27.06 -1.37
C ARG A 124 -16.04 25.71 -0.73
N VAL A 125 -16.97 24.96 -1.33
CA VAL A 125 -17.37 23.66 -0.81
C VAL A 125 -16.33 22.59 -1.19
N GLY A 126 -15.74 22.67 -2.38
CA GLY A 126 -14.61 21.83 -2.77
C GLY A 126 -13.41 21.97 -1.83
N GLY A 127 -13.02 23.20 -1.49
CA GLY A 127 -11.94 23.46 -0.54
C GLY A 127 -12.24 22.99 0.89
N LEU A 128 -13.51 23.03 1.32
CA LEU A 128 -13.92 22.49 2.63
C LEU A 128 -13.85 20.96 2.65
N MET A 129 -14.26 20.28 1.58
CA MET A 129 -14.16 18.82 1.45
C MET A 129 -12.73 18.31 1.34
N PHE A 130 -11.80 19.15 0.90
CA PHE A 130 -10.38 18.82 0.86
C PHE A 130 -9.78 18.62 2.26
N ILE A 131 -10.25 19.34 3.28
CA ILE A 131 -9.68 19.26 4.64
C ILE A 131 -9.86 17.87 5.25
N PRO A 132 -11.07 17.27 5.30
CA PRO A 132 -11.24 15.90 5.78
C PRO A 132 -10.47 14.88 4.95
N ALA A 133 -10.42 15.04 3.63
CA ALA A 133 -9.70 14.13 2.75
C ALA A 133 -8.19 14.15 3.05
N LEU A 134 -7.60 15.34 3.17
CA LEU A 134 -6.20 15.51 3.52
C LEU A 134 -5.88 14.91 4.90
N LEU A 135 -6.73 15.19 5.90
CA LEU A 135 -6.54 14.62 7.24
C LEU A 135 -6.61 13.10 7.22
N GLY A 136 -7.55 12.53 6.46
CA GLY A 136 -7.68 11.08 6.27
C GLY A 136 -6.39 10.47 5.71
N GLU A 137 -5.85 11.05 4.64
CA GLU A 137 -4.60 10.59 4.01
C GLU A 137 -3.38 10.75 4.95
N VAL A 138 -3.33 11.82 5.75
CA VAL A 138 -2.26 12.02 6.75
C VAL A 138 -2.34 10.97 7.85
N PHE A 139 -3.53 10.69 8.39
CA PHE A 139 -3.70 9.66 9.41
C PHE A 139 -3.42 8.25 8.87
N TRP A 140 -3.85 7.96 7.64
CA TRP A 140 -3.57 6.70 6.98
C TRP A 140 -2.06 6.50 6.77
N SER A 141 -1.37 7.51 6.22
CA SER A 141 0.07 7.49 6.02
C SER A 141 0.83 7.32 7.34
N ALA A 142 0.40 8.01 8.41
CA ALA A 142 0.99 7.88 9.73
C ALA A 142 0.83 6.46 10.31
N ALA A 143 -0.34 5.83 10.12
CA ALA A 143 -0.58 4.46 10.56
C ALA A 143 0.33 3.45 9.83
N ILE A 144 0.51 3.61 8.51
CA ILE A 144 1.42 2.75 7.71
C ILE A 144 2.87 2.94 8.15
N LEU A 145 3.31 4.19 8.31
CA LEU A 145 4.66 4.51 8.79
C LEU A 145 4.93 3.97 10.19
N SER A 146 3.94 4.04 11.08
CA SER A 146 4.01 3.46 12.42
C SER A 146 4.15 1.93 12.36
N ALA A 147 3.33 1.25 11.55
CA ALA A 147 3.42 -0.20 11.38
C ALA A 147 4.77 -0.64 10.80
N LEU A 148 5.30 0.12 9.84
CA LEU A 148 6.61 -0.15 9.24
C LEU A 148 7.77 0.18 10.21
N GLY A 149 7.63 1.21 11.04
CA GLY A 149 8.57 1.48 12.12
C GLY A 149 8.55 0.40 13.21
N ALA A 150 7.38 -0.17 13.52
CA ALA A 150 7.25 -1.27 14.47
C ALA A 150 7.96 -2.54 13.97
N THR A 151 7.81 -2.89 12.69
CA THR A 151 8.52 -4.05 12.12
C THR A 151 10.05 -3.83 12.10
N LEU A 152 10.51 -2.63 11.74
CA LEU A 152 11.94 -2.30 11.77
C LEU A 152 12.53 -2.26 13.18
N SER A 153 11.78 -1.75 14.17
CA SER A 153 12.21 -1.73 15.57
C SER A 153 12.46 -3.15 16.09
N VAL A 154 11.59 -4.12 15.75
CA VAL A 154 11.76 -5.53 16.12
C VAL A 154 13.01 -6.15 15.49
N ILE A 155 13.32 -5.81 14.24
CA ILE A 155 14.42 -6.43 13.49
C ILE A 155 15.78 -5.80 13.83
N LEU A 156 15.84 -4.47 13.94
CA LEU A 156 17.05 -3.71 14.24
C LEU A 156 17.33 -3.64 15.75
N GLY A 157 16.34 -3.92 16.60
CA GLY A 157 16.43 -3.68 18.05
C GLY A 157 16.58 -2.20 18.40
N MET A 158 16.15 -1.31 17.50
CA MET A 158 16.23 0.15 17.65
C MET A 158 14.95 0.71 18.26
N ASP A 159 15.05 1.91 18.84
CA ASP A 159 13.88 2.63 19.33
C ASP A 159 12.84 2.86 18.23
N MET A 160 11.56 2.82 18.60
CA MET A 160 10.44 2.93 17.66
C MET A 160 10.44 4.28 16.95
N ALA A 161 10.73 5.38 17.66
CA ALA A 161 10.73 6.71 17.06
C ALA A 161 11.83 6.85 16.01
N ALA A 162 13.04 6.36 16.29
CA ALA A 162 14.15 6.34 15.35
C ALA A 162 13.83 5.51 14.09
N SER A 163 13.17 4.36 14.27
CA SER A 163 12.79 3.46 13.18
C SER A 163 11.74 4.08 12.25
N VAL A 164 10.74 4.76 12.82
CA VAL A 164 9.71 5.49 12.04
C VAL A 164 10.33 6.65 11.25
N ILE A 165 11.21 7.45 11.86
CA ILE A 165 11.85 8.60 11.20
C ILE A 165 12.71 8.15 10.01
N LEU A 166 13.54 7.11 10.21
CA LEU A 166 14.39 6.56 9.15
C LEU A 166 13.54 6.08 7.96
N SER A 167 12.44 5.39 8.27
CA SER A 167 11.50 4.88 7.29
C SER A 167 10.80 5.97 6.50
N ALA A 168 10.34 7.01 7.18
CA ALA A 168 9.73 8.18 6.57
C ALA A 168 10.70 8.86 5.60
N PHE A 169 11.96 9.01 6.00
CA PHE A 169 12.97 9.64 5.17
C PHE A 169 13.22 8.86 3.87
N ILE A 170 13.37 7.54 3.96
CA ILE A 170 13.52 6.67 2.78
C ILE A 170 12.29 6.75 1.89
N ALA A 171 11.08 6.68 2.47
CA ALA A 171 9.82 6.75 1.75
C ALA A 171 9.66 8.05 0.95
N VAL A 172 9.93 9.18 1.60
CA VAL A 172 9.91 10.51 0.96
C VAL A 172 10.95 10.57 -0.15
N PHE A 173 12.19 10.12 0.10
CA PHE A 173 13.28 10.23 -0.86
C PHE A 173 12.99 9.50 -2.19
N TYR A 174 12.52 8.25 -2.14
CA TYR A 174 12.22 7.51 -3.38
C TYR A 174 10.97 8.04 -4.08
N THR A 175 9.98 8.52 -3.33
CA THR A 175 8.73 9.07 -3.90
C THR A 175 8.99 10.38 -4.65
N PHE A 176 9.80 11.28 -4.06
CA PHE A 176 10.19 12.54 -4.69
C PHE A 176 11.05 12.34 -5.95
N THR A 177 11.93 11.34 -5.94
CA THR A 177 12.86 11.11 -7.07
C THR A 177 12.18 10.40 -8.25
N GLY A 178 11.12 9.63 -8.01
CA GLY A 178 10.55 8.72 -9.01
C GLY A 178 9.21 9.15 -9.67
N GLY A 179 8.40 9.97 -9.00
CA GLY A 179 7.05 10.31 -9.47
C GLY A 179 6.06 9.11 -9.49
N LEU A 180 4.81 9.32 -9.93
CA LEU A 180 3.76 8.30 -9.87
C LEU A 180 4.08 7.01 -10.64
N TYR A 181 4.82 7.11 -11.75
CA TYR A 181 5.27 5.94 -12.51
C TYR A 181 6.24 5.07 -11.71
N ALA A 182 7.25 5.65 -11.06
CA ALA A 182 8.16 4.88 -10.24
C ALA A 182 7.42 4.19 -9.09
N VAL A 183 6.50 4.89 -8.43
CA VAL A 183 5.66 4.33 -7.36
C VAL A 183 4.83 3.16 -7.88
N ALA A 184 4.14 3.32 -9.02
CA ALA A 184 3.32 2.25 -9.58
C ALA A 184 4.12 0.99 -9.92
N TYR A 185 5.33 1.13 -10.48
CA TYR A 185 6.20 -0.01 -10.77
C TYR A 185 6.80 -0.64 -9.50
N THR A 186 7.18 0.17 -8.50
CA THR A 186 7.66 -0.37 -7.23
C THR A 186 6.55 -1.10 -6.48
N ASP A 187 5.31 -0.63 -6.57
CA ASP A 187 4.13 -1.26 -5.95
C ASP A 187 3.87 -2.65 -6.49
N VAL A 188 4.01 -2.86 -7.80
CA VAL A 188 3.88 -4.18 -8.42
C VAL A 188 4.92 -5.14 -7.83
N VAL A 189 6.19 -4.73 -7.78
CA VAL A 189 7.28 -5.55 -7.22
C VAL A 189 7.05 -5.84 -5.75
N GLN A 190 6.65 -4.82 -4.97
CA GLN A 190 6.36 -4.98 -3.54
C GLN A 190 5.21 -5.96 -3.30
N LEU A 191 4.13 -5.89 -4.07
CA LEU A 191 3.00 -6.80 -3.96
C LEU A 191 3.42 -8.25 -4.29
N PHE A 192 4.25 -8.46 -5.30
CA PHE A 192 4.83 -9.78 -5.60
C PHE A 192 5.70 -10.30 -4.44
N CYS A 193 6.55 -9.46 -3.86
CA CYS A 193 7.38 -9.84 -2.72
C CYS A 193 6.55 -10.18 -1.48
N ILE A 194 5.48 -9.41 -1.20
CA ILE A 194 4.53 -9.71 -0.13
C ILE A 194 3.86 -11.06 -0.38
N PHE A 195 3.39 -11.32 -1.60
CA PHE A 195 2.75 -12.58 -1.96
C PHE A 195 3.67 -13.77 -1.71
N ILE A 196 4.91 -13.74 -2.23
CA ILE A 196 5.90 -14.80 -2.01
C ILE A 196 6.26 -14.92 -0.52
N GLY A 197 6.46 -13.79 0.15
CA GLY A 197 6.80 -13.75 1.58
C GLY A 197 5.73 -14.42 2.45
N LEU A 198 4.45 -14.10 2.22
CA LEU A 198 3.33 -14.74 2.91
C LEU A 198 3.28 -16.25 2.63
N TRP A 199 3.49 -16.67 1.38
CA TRP A 199 3.53 -18.09 1.02
C TRP A 199 4.67 -18.85 1.69
N VAL A 200 5.82 -18.21 1.91
CA VAL A 200 6.95 -18.80 2.65
C VAL A 200 6.68 -18.82 4.16
N CYS A 201 5.94 -17.84 4.68
CA CYS A 201 5.53 -17.81 6.09
C CYS A 201 4.58 -18.96 6.45
N ILE A 202 3.75 -19.44 5.52
CA ILE A 202 2.80 -20.56 5.78
C ILE A 202 3.53 -21.84 6.23
N PRO A 203 4.48 -22.43 5.47
CA PRO A 203 5.20 -23.62 5.90
C PRO A 203 6.10 -23.34 7.11
N ALA A 204 6.70 -22.15 7.21
CA ALA A 204 7.50 -21.78 8.39
C ALA A 204 6.66 -21.73 9.67
N ALA A 205 5.41 -21.23 9.58
CA ALA A 205 4.46 -21.25 10.68
C ALA A 205 4.05 -22.68 11.03
N LEU A 206 3.72 -23.52 10.03
CA LEU A 206 3.33 -24.93 10.25
C LEU A 206 4.45 -25.80 10.83
N LEU A 207 5.72 -25.48 10.56
CA LEU A 207 6.88 -26.19 11.08
C LEU A 207 7.23 -25.79 12.53
N GLN A 208 6.68 -24.68 13.03
CA GLN A 208 6.98 -24.16 14.36
C GLN A 208 6.10 -24.84 15.42
N LYS A 209 6.70 -25.55 16.39
CA LYS A 209 5.99 -26.25 17.50
C LYS A 209 5.06 -25.40 18.37
N LYS A 210 5.01 -24.07 18.17
CA LYS A 210 4.13 -23.13 18.89
C LYS A 210 2.80 -22.85 18.17
N THR A 211 2.63 -23.24 16.91
CA THR A 211 1.32 -23.18 16.25
C THR A 211 0.55 -24.43 16.64
N SER A 212 -0.59 -24.24 17.32
CA SER A 212 -1.53 -25.32 17.62
C SER A 212 -1.92 -26.08 16.36
N ASP A 213 -2.00 -27.40 16.47
CA ASP A 213 -2.42 -28.32 15.42
C ASP A 213 -3.73 -27.82 14.77
N LEU A 214 -3.72 -27.58 13.46
CA LEU A 214 -4.91 -27.11 12.71
C LEU A 214 -6.09 -28.09 12.86
N SER A 215 -5.79 -29.35 13.21
CA SER A 215 -6.74 -30.44 13.44
C SER A 215 -7.37 -30.44 14.84
N ALA A 216 -6.79 -29.74 15.82
CA ALA A 216 -7.17 -29.86 17.24
C ALA A 216 -8.24 -28.88 17.71
N ASN A 217 -8.68 -27.91 16.89
CA ASN A 217 -9.64 -26.90 17.33
C ASN A 217 -10.70 -26.51 16.27
N PRO A 218 -11.55 -27.47 15.82
CA PRO A 218 -12.59 -27.19 14.83
C PRO A 218 -13.67 -26.22 15.33
N THR A 219 -13.81 -25.99 16.64
CA THR A 219 -14.87 -25.17 17.23
C THR A 219 -14.47 -23.73 17.55
N GLY A 220 -13.17 -23.43 17.68
CA GLY A 220 -12.68 -22.06 17.93
C GLY A 220 -12.49 -21.21 16.67
N TRP A 221 -12.35 -21.85 15.50
CA TRP A 221 -12.00 -21.18 14.24
C TRP A 221 -13.17 -20.40 13.61
N ILE A 222 -14.41 -20.81 13.90
CA ILE A 222 -15.62 -20.20 13.35
C ILE A 222 -16.04 -18.93 14.11
N GLY A 223 -15.46 -18.66 15.29
CA GLY A 223 -15.98 -17.63 16.18
C GLY A 223 -17.36 -18.01 16.72
N GLN A 224 -17.58 -17.85 18.02
CA GLN A 224 -18.94 -17.97 18.54
C GLN A 224 -19.71 -16.71 18.16
N ILE A 225 -20.75 -16.86 17.34
CA ILE A 225 -21.75 -15.81 17.12
C ILE A 225 -22.47 -15.65 18.45
N GLY A 226 -22.07 -14.64 19.22
CA GLY A 226 -22.77 -14.24 20.44
C GLY A 226 -24.19 -13.80 20.09
N GLY A 227 -25.17 -14.58 20.53
CA GLY A 227 -26.53 -14.14 20.79
C GLY A 227 -26.69 -13.74 22.24
#